data_AF-A0A2N0RZC9-F1
#
_entry.id   AF-A0A2N0RZC9-F1
#
_cell.length_a   1.000
_cell.length_b   1.000
_cell.length_c   1.000
_cell.angle_alpha   90.00
_cell.angle_beta   90.00
_cell.angle_gamma   90.00
#
_symmetry.space_group_name_H-M   'P 1'
#
loop_
_entity.id
_entity.type
_entity.pdbx_description
1 polymer ?
#
loop_
_entity_poly.entity_id
_entity_poly.type
_entity_poly.pdbx_seq_one_letter_code
_entity_poly.pdbx_strand_id
1 'polypeptide(L)'
;MSIDDYDYEALFLLGLRMNLTCNLPIEQVYYSCKIELSQICYYCNEEDNFVEPLQEILSQFQIVYPLCEVCQEREKNFFTKGKIQT
;
A
#
# COMPACT_ATOMS: atom_id res chain seq x y z
N MET A 1 22.20 14.00 7.98
CA MET A 1 20.76 13.69 8.10
C MET A 1 20.41 13.00 6.80
N SER A 2 20.63 11.69 6.75
CA SER A 2 20.48 10.87 5.55
C SER A 2 19.01 10.61 5.31
N ILE A 3 18.58 10.91 4.08
CA ILE A 3 17.29 10.51 3.52
C ILE A 3 17.49 9.06 3.13
N ASP A 4 17.40 8.16 4.10
CA ASP A 4 17.46 6.73 3.85
C ASP A 4 16.09 6.27 3.30
N ASP A 5 16.11 5.78 2.07
CA ASP A 5 15.19 4.76 1.53
C ASP A 5 13.67 5.01 1.65
N TYR A 6 13.20 6.25 1.45
CA TYR A 6 11.78 6.49 1.23
C TYR A 6 11.37 5.93 -0.13
N ASP A 7 10.89 4.68 -0.12
CA ASP A 7 9.76 4.12 -0.89
C ASP A 7 9.56 4.65 -2.33
N TYR A 8 10.65 4.96 -3.04
CA TYR A 8 10.63 5.45 -4.42
C TYR A 8 10.04 4.39 -5.34
N GLU A 9 10.24 3.12 -5.04
CA GLU A 9 9.62 2.01 -5.76
C GLU A 9 8.11 1.94 -5.55
N ALA A 10 7.59 2.18 -4.34
CA ALA A 10 6.15 2.27 -4.15
C ALA A 10 5.57 3.52 -4.81
N LEU A 11 6.23 4.68 -4.68
CA LEU A 11 5.86 5.91 -5.38
C LEU A 11 5.89 5.76 -6.91
N PHE A 12 6.86 5.03 -7.45
CA PHE A 12 7.00 4.74 -8.87
C PHE A 12 5.92 3.77 -9.36
N LEU A 13 5.69 2.68 -8.62
CA LEU A 13 4.60 1.74 -8.91
C LEU A 13 3.22 2.41 -8.78
N LEU A 14 3.05 3.34 -7.83
CA LEU A 14 1.83 4.15 -7.70
C LEU A 14 1.68 5.19 -8.81
N GLY A 15 2.77 5.86 -9.23
CA GLY A 15 2.77 6.79 -10.36
C GLY A 15 2.39 6.11 -11.67
N LEU A 16 2.90 4.89 -11.90
CA LEU A 16 2.54 4.04 -13.04
C LEU A 16 1.10 3.51 -12.96
N ARG A 17 0.57 3.22 -11.76
CA ARG A 17 -0.78 2.63 -11.58
C ARG A 17 -1.90 3.67 -11.51
N MET A 18 -1.64 4.89 -11.04
CA MET A 18 -2.63 5.97 -10.91
C MET A 18 -2.50 7.07 -11.98
N ASN A 19 -1.57 6.96 -12.94
CA ASN A 19 -1.27 8.00 -13.93
C ASN A 19 -1.00 9.38 -13.29
N LEU A 20 -0.33 9.37 -12.13
CA LEU A 20 0.06 10.57 -11.43
C LEU A 20 1.46 10.95 -11.91
N THR A 21 1.56 11.94 -12.78
CA THR A 21 2.83 12.56 -13.15
C THR A 21 3.23 13.56 -12.07
N CYS A 22 3.87 13.07 -11.00
CA CYS A 22 4.44 13.94 -9.97
C CYS A 22 5.66 14.66 -10.53
N ASN A 23 5.51 15.93 -10.88
CA ASN A 23 6.61 16.74 -11.43
C ASN A 23 7.27 17.61 -10.38
N LEU A 24 6.68 17.71 -9.17
CA LEU A 24 7.18 18.55 -8.09
C LEU A 24 7.28 17.79 -6.75
N PRO A 25 8.29 18.11 -5.90
CA PRO A 25 8.45 17.49 -4.58
C PRO A 25 7.24 17.66 -3.66
N ILE A 26 6.51 18.78 -3.80
CA ILE A 26 5.29 19.05 -3.02
C ILE A 26 4.12 18.15 -3.45
N GLU A 27 4.05 17.78 -4.73
CA GLU A 27 3.04 16.87 -5.25
C GLU A 27 3.28 15.46 -4.74
N GLN A 28 4.55 15.02 -4.64
CA GLN A 28 4.87 13.73 -4.03
C GLN A 28 4.37 13.64 -2.60
N VAL A 29 4.63 14.65 -1.76
CA VAL A 29 4.13 14.67 -0.37
C VAL A 29 2.59 14.72 -0.33
N TYR A 30 1.97 15.54 -1.18
CA TYR A 30 0.51 15.66 -1.26
C TYR A 30 -0.17 14.34 -1.65
N TYR A 31 0.36 13.66 -2.67
CA TYR A 31 -0.15 12.36 -3.09
C TYR A 31 0.15 11.30 -2.04
N SER A 32 1.36 11.24 -1.46
CA SER A 32 1.68 10.32 -0.36
C SER A 32 0.71 10.46 0.82
N CYS A 33 0.39 11.69 1.25
CA CYS A 33 -0.59 11.92 2.31
C CYS A 33 -2.02 11.52 1.92
N LYS A 34 -2.41 11.69 0.65
CA LYS A 34 -3.70 11.20 0.14
C LYS A 34 -3.74 9.67 0.04
N ILE A 35 -2.61 9.04 -0.25
CA ILE A 35 -2.45 7.59 -0.40
C ILE A 35 -2.46 6.90 0.97
N GLU A 36 -1.87 7.52 2.00
CA GLU A 36 -2.02 7.05 3.40
C GLU A 36 -3.50 6.99 3.84
N LEU A 37 -4.39 7.73 3.17
CA LEU A 37 -5.83 7.74 3.43
C LEU A 37 -6.63 6.85 2.47
N SER A 38 -6.07 6.43 1.34
CA SER A 38 -6.78 5.62 0.36
C SER A 38 -6.62 4.15 0.75
N GLN A 39 -7.53 3.66 1.59
CA GLN A 39 -7.77 2.22 1.73
C GLN A 39 -8.26 1.74 0.37
N ILE A 40 -7.35 1.30 -0.50
CA ILE A 40 -7.68 0.70 -1.80
C ILE A 40 -7.12 -0.70 -1.85
N CYS A 41 -7.85 -1.61 -2.48
CA CYS A 41 -7.41 -2.99 -2.62
C CYS A 41 -6.14 -3.04 -3.46
N TYR A 42 -5.09 -3.69 -2.95
CA TYR A 42 -3.80 -3.78 -3.62
C TYR A 42 -3.85 -4.39 -5.04
N TYR A 43 -4.84 -5.25 -5.31
CA TYR A 43 -4.95 -5.99 -6.56
C TYR A 43 -5.88 -5.35 -7.60
N CYS A 44 -7.02 -4.81 -7.17
CA CYS A 44 -8.05 -4.29 -8.09
C CYS A 44 -8.31 -2.79 -7.95
N ASN A 45 -7.72 -2.12 -6.95
CA ASN A 45 -7.88 -0.69 -6.64
C ASN A 45 -9.31 -0.27 -6.27
N GLU A 46 -10.18 -1.22 -5.91
CA GLU A 46 -11.49 -0.91 -5.35
C GLU A 46 -11.35 -0.29 -3.96
N GLU A 47 -12.22 0.67 -3.64
CA GLU A 47 -12.18 1.47 -2.39
C GLU A 47 -13.13 0.93 -1.30
N ASP A 48 -13.78 -0.21 -1.56
CA ASP A 48 -14.82 -0.78 -0.69
C ASP A 48 -14.62 -2.28 -0.42
N ASN A 49 -15.37 -2.81 0.56
CA ASN A 49 -15.44 -4.24 0.93
C ASN A 49 -14.08 -4.83 1.35
N PHE A 50 -13.38 -4.16 2.27
CA PHE A 50 -12.10 -4.64 2.78
C PHE A 50 -12.24 -5.78 3.78
N VAL A 51 -11.37 -6.76 3.62
CA VAL A 51 -11.17 -7.85 4.56
C VAL A 51 -10.28 -7.35 5.68
N GLU A 52 -10.69 -7.59 6.92
CA GLU A 52 -9.88 -7.27 8.08
C GLU A 52 -8.75 -8.30 8.24
N PRO A 53 -7.47 -7.89 8.28
CA PRO A 53 -6.36 -8.81 8.45
C PRO A 53 -6.34 -9.41 9.84
N LEU A 54 -5.93 -10.69 9.94
CA LEU A 54 -5.74 -11.37 11.21
C LEU A 54 -4.61 -10.70 12.04
N GLN A 55 -4.79 -10.67 13.36
CA GLN A 55 -3.80 -10.11 14.30
C GLN A 55 -2.41 -10.77 14.19
N GLU A 56 -2.36 -12.05 13.81
CA GLU A 56 -1.09 -12.75 13.56
C GLU A 56 -0.32 -12.13 12.39
N ILE A 57 -1.03 -11.70 11.33
CA ILE A 57 -0.40 -11.06 10.16
C ILE A 57 0.10 -9.67 10.57
N LEU A 58 -0.72 -8.90 11.29
CA LEU A 58 -0.35 -7.57 11.77
C LEU A 58 0.85 -7.58 12.73
N SER A 59 1.00 -8.62 13.54
CA SER A 59 2.12 -8.76 14.48
C SER A 59 3.41 -9.29 13.83
N GLN A 60 3.32 -9.88 12.63
CA GLN A 60 4.46 -10.45 11.92
C GLN A 60 5.06 -9.52 10.86
N PHE A 61 4.30 -8.54 10.36
CA PHE A 61 4.71 -7.70 9.24
C PHE A 61 4.55 -6.22 9.57
N GLN A 62 5.53 -5.41 9.16
CA GLN A 62 5.52 -3.96 9.31
C GLN A 62 4.44 -3.30 8.45
N ILE A 63 4.18 -3.83 7.27
CA ILE A 63 3.19 -3.30 6.33
C ILE A 63 2.30 -4.43 5.83
N VAL A 64 1.00 -4.25 5.97
CA VAL A 64 -0.06 -5.12 5.42
C VAL A 64 -0.92 -4.26 4.52
N TYR A 65 -0.93 -4.54 3.22
CA TYR A 65 -1.71 -3.77 2.25
C TYR A 65 -3.18 -4.23 2.24
N PRO A 66 -4.16 -3.33 2.04
CA PRO A 66 -5.57 -3.70 2.03
C PRO A 66 -5.92 -4.72 0.94
N LEU A 67 -6.87 -5.60 1.26
CA LEU A 67 -7.41 -6.63 0.37
C LEU A 67 -8.94 -6.55 0.43
N CYS A 68 -9.61 -6.52 -0.73
CA CYS A 68 -11.07 -6.61 -0.78
C CYS A 68 -11.56 -8.06 -0.84
N GLU A 69 -12.81 -8.29 -0.43
CA GLU A 69 -13.47 -9.60 -0.42
C GLU A 69 -13.42 -10.28 -1.80
N VAL A 70 -13.69 -9.54 -2.88
CA VAL A 70 -13.65 -10.05 -4.26
C VAL A 70 -12.29 -10.63 -4.62
N CYS A 71 -11.20 -9.98 -4.17
CA CYS A 71 -9.86 -10.50 -4.40
C CYS A 71 -9.54 -11.70 -3.50
N GLN A 72 -10.04 -11.71 -2.27
CA GLN A 72 -9.92 -12.86 -1.37
C GLN A 72 -10.62 -14.11 -1.93
N GLU A 73 -11.84 -13.95 -2.47
CA GLU A 73 -12.60 -15.02 -3.14
C GLU A 73 -11.88 -15.57 -4.38
N ARG A 74 -11.07 -14.73 -5.04
CA ARG A 74 -10.17 -15.12 -6.15
C ARG A 74 -8.84 -15.69 -5.67
N GLU A 75 -8.80 -16.20 -4.44
CA GLU A 75 -7.64 -16.84 -3.81
C GLU A 75 -6.42 -15.91 -3.69
N LYS A 76 -6.63 -14.57 -3.66
CA LYS A 76 -5.57 -13.63 -3.28
C LYS A 76 -5.49 -13.54 -1.76
N ASN A 77 -4.27 -13.37 -1.27
CA ASN A 77 -3.99 -13.13 0.14
C ASN A 77 -3.45 -11.71 0.33
N PHE A 78 -3.41 -11.24 1.58
CA PHE A 78 -2.80 -9.96 1.91
C PHE A 78 -1.36 -9.89 1.38
N PHE A 79 -1.04 -8.81 0.68
CA PHE A 79 0.34 -8.52 0.33
C PHE A 79 1.02 -7.87 1.55
N THR A 80 2.17 -8.39 1.94
CA THR A 80 2.88 -7.95 3.15
C THR A 80 4.32 -7.57 2.85
N LYS A 81 4.87 -6.62 3.61
CA LYS A 81 6.28 -6.18 3.54
C LYS A 81 6.86 -6.00 4.95
N GLY A 82 8.19 -6.11 5.03
CA GLY A 82 8.96 -5.84 6.25
C GLY A 82 8.65 -6.83 7.37
N LYS A 83 9.03 -8.10 7.21
CA LYS A 83 8.85 -9.11 8.27
C LYS A 83 9.57 -8.66 9.55
N ILE A 84 8.85 -8.62 10.66
CA ILE A 84 9.39 -8.23 11.97
C ILE A 84 10.27 -9.40 12.44
N GLN A 85 11.59 -9.20 12.45
CA GLN A 85 12.50 -10.15 13.08
C GLN A 85 12.42 -9.95 14.59
N THR A 86 12.00 -11.00 15.30
CA THR A 86 11.99 -11.07 16.77
C THR A 86 13.24 -11.81 17.24
#